data_AF-A0A2I0PDB6-F1
#
_entry.id   AF-A0A2I0PDB6-F1
#
_cell.length_a   1.000
_cell.length_b   1.000
_cell.length_c   1.000
_cell.angle_alpha   90.00
_cell.angle_beta   90.00
_cell.angle_gamma   90.00
#
_symmetry.space_group_name_H-M   'P 1'
#
loop_
_entity.id
_entity.type
_entity.pdbx_description
1 polymer ?
#
loop_
_entity_poly.entity_id
_entity_poly.type
_entity_poly.pdbx_seq_one_letter_code
_entity_poly.pdbx_strand_id
1 'polypeptide(L)' 'MKAKTLNEVHAEGMDALLKVLGPVDTIRFLRMFDEGEGDYTKERKAWLKEDVHEISREIREMKKKQVI' A
#
# COMPACT_ATOMS: atom_id res chain seq x y z
N MET A 1 33.03 -0.68 22.04
CA MET A 1 32.13 -1.09 20.95
C MET A 1 31.94 0.09 20.01
N LYS A 2 31.88 -0.13 18.69
CA LYS A 2 31.52 0.91 17.73
C LYS A 2 30.02 1.15 17.80
N ALA A 3 29.59 2.40 17.91
CA ALA A 3 28.17 2.74 17.90
C ALA A 3 27.59 2.47 16.51
N LYS A 4 26.35 1.96 16.49
CA LYS A 4 25.59 1.76 15.25
C LYS A 4 25.24 3.13 14.65
N THR A 5 25.22 3.19 13.33
CA THR A 5 24.68 4.32 12.58
C THR A 5 23.16 4.40 12.73
N LEU A 6 22.59 5.56 12.44
CA LEU A 6 21.13 5.73 12.47
C LEU A 6 20.41 4.77 11.53
N ASN A 7 20.99 4.50 10.35
CA ASN A 7 20.42 3.55 9.39
C ASN A 7 20.43 2.11 9.91
N GLU A 8 21.49 1.70 10.59
CA GLU A 8 21.56 0.37 11.22
C GLU A 8 20.53 0.24 12.35
N VAL A 9 20.43 1.26 13.21
CA VAL A 9 19.41 1.29 14.28
C VAL A 9 18.00 1.24 13.70
N HIS A 10 17.74 2.01 12.63
CA HIS A 10 16.45 2.04 11.97
C HIS A 10 16.09 0.69 11.34
N ALA A 11 17.02 0.08 10.59
CA ALA A 11 16.81 -1.22 9.97
C ALA A 11 16.52 -2.32 11.00
N GLU A 12 17.28 -2.37 12.08
CA GLU A 12 17.05 -3.34 13.16
C GLU A 12 15.74 -3.10 13.91
N GLY A 13 15.38 -1.84 14.16
CA GLY A 13 14.10 -1.49 14.77
C GLY A 13 12.91 -1.94 13.91
N MET A 14 13.00 -1.70 12.60
CA MET A 14 11.98 -2.14 11.65
C MET A 14 11.83 -3.66 11.60
N ASP A 15 12.94 -4.41 11.55
CA ASP A 15 12.91 -5.87 11.56
C ASP A 15 12.30 -6.43 12.86
N ALA A 16 12.68 -5.85 14.00
CA ALA A 16 12.13 -6.22 15.30
C ALA A 16 10.61 -5.98 15.38
N LEU A 17 10.13 -4.83 14.91
CA LEU A 17 8.70 -4.52 14.87
C LEU A 17 7.94 -5.49 13.98
N LEU A 18 8.44 -5.74 12.76
CA LEU A 18 7.82 -6.67 11.81
C LEU A 18 7.74 -8.09 12.37
N LYS A 19 8.78 -8.54 13.06
CA LYS A 19 8.83 -9.88 13.66
C LYS A 19 7.83 -10.07 14.79
N VAL A 20 7.62 -9.04 15.62
CA VAL A 20 6.78 -9.13 16.82
C VAL A 20 5.31 -8.81 16.53
N LEU A 21 5.06 -7.77 15.74
CA LEU A 21 3.71 -7.25 15.48
C LEU A 21 3.13 -7.75 14.15
N GLY A 22 3.98 -8.20 13.22
CA GLY A 22 3.58 -8.42 11.85
C GLY A 22 3.39 -7.11 11.06
N PRO A 23 3.19 -7.19 9.74
CA PRO A 23 3.21 -6.02 8.86
C PRO A 23 2.05 -5.05 9.12
N VAL A 24 0.85 -5.57 9.38
CA VAL A 24 -0.35 -4.73 9.56
C VAL A 24 -0.23 -3.85 10.81
N ASP A 25 0.09 -4.46 11.94
CA ASP A 25 0.17 -3.72 13.20
C ASP A 25 1.46 -2.89 13.30
N THR A 26 2.54 -3.27 12.60
CA THR A 26 3.72 -2.40 12.44
C THR A 26 3.36 -1.09 11.75
N ILE A 27 2.63 -1.14 10.64
CA ILE A 27 2.20 0.08 9.92
C ILE A 27 1.31 0.95 10.81
N ARG A 28 0.37 0.35 11.55
CA ARG A 28 -0.49 1.08 12.49
C ARG A 28 0.31 1.72 13.62
N PHE A 29 1.32 1.01 14.13
CA PHE A 29 2.23 1.53 15.16
C PHE A 29 3.01 2.75 14.66
N LEU A 30 3.61 2.67 13.47
CA LEU A 30 4.34 3.79 12.89
C LEU A 30 3.44 5.01 12.69
N ARG A 31 2.18 4.80 12.27
CA ARG A 31 1.19 5.88 12.11
C ARG A 31 0.84 6.64 13.38
N MET A 32 1.14 6.10 14.56
CA MET A 32 0.92 6.83 15.82
C MET A 32 1.93 7.97 16.02
N PHE A 33 3.08 7.91 15.35
CA PHE A 33 4.15 8.88 15.49
C PHE A 33 4.31 9.76 14.25
N ASP A 34 3.86 9.27 13.10
CA ASP A 34 3.89 9.96 11.82
C ASP A 34 2.68 9.54 10.99
N GLU A 35 1.73 10.46 10.74
CA GLU A 35 0.55 10.17 9.91
C GLU A 35 0.91 9.84 8.45
N GLY A 36 2.16 10.13 8.05
CA GLY A 36 2.61 10.10 6.68
C GLY A 36 2.12 11.32 5.90
N GLU A 37 2.62 11.43 4.67
CA GLU A 37 2.25 12.51 3.75
C GLU A 37 1.59 11.94 2.50
N GLY A 38 0.79 12.77 1.83
CA GLY A 38 0.11 12.41 0.58
C GLY A 38 -1.39 12.15 0.74
N ASP A 39 -2.14 12.40 -0.34
CA ASP A 39 -3.58 12.15 -0.41
C ASP A 39 -3.82 11.17 -1.55
N TYR A 40 -3.64 9.88 -1.25
CA TYR A 40 -3.81 8.82 -2.24
C TYR A 40 -5.19 8.89 -2.91
N THR A 41 -6.23 9.36 -2.21
CA THR A 41 -7.56 9.49 -2.82
C THR A 41 -7.58 10.56 -3.90
N LYS A 42 -6.95 11.72 -3.67
CA LYS A 42 -6.82 12.77 -4.69
C LYS A 42 -5.85 12.35 -5.80
N GLU A 43 -4.69 11.83 -5.45
CA GLU A 43 -3.65 11.41 -6.41
C GLU A 43 -4.16 10.30 -7.33
N ARG A 44 -4.88 9.31 -6.78
CA ARG A 44 -5.50 8.23 -7.56
C ARG A 44 -6.49 8.75 -8.58
N LYS A 45 -7.26 9.79 -8.28
CA LYS A 45 -8.20 10.40 -9.24
C LYS A 45 -7.48 11.05 -10.42
N ALA A 46 -6.27 11.58 -10.22
CA ALA A 46 -5.49 12.18 -11.30
C ALA A 46 -4.89 11.10 -12.24
N TRP A 47 -4.54 9.93 -11.71
CA TRP A 47 -3.87 8.88 -12.48
C TRP A 47 -4.80 7.81 -13.03
N LEU A 48 -5.86 7.44 -12.31
CA LEU A 48 -6.79 6.42 -12.76
C LEU A 48 -7.79 7.03 -13.75
N LYS A 49 -7.49 6.84 -15.04
CA LYS A 49 -8.32 7.30 -16.15
C LYS A 49 -9.50 6.36 -16.45
N GLU A 50 -9.41 5.11 -16.03
CA GLU A 50 -10.40 4.10 -16.33
C GLU A 50 -11.50 4.04 -15.27
N ASP A 51 -12.76 4.09 -15.72
CA ASP A 51 -13.91 3.88 -14.86
C ASP A 51 -14.14 2.38 -14.62
N VAL A 52 -14.28 1.99 -13.36
CA VAL A 52 -14.45 0.57 -12.98
C VAL A 52 -15.74 -0.02 -13.55
N HIS A 53 -16.80 0.78 -13.71
CA HIS A 53 -18.04 0.32 -14.33
C HIS A 53 -17.87 0.10 -15.83
N GLU A 54 -17.06 0.92 -16.50
CA GLU A 54 -16.70 0.72 -17.90
C GLU A 54 -15.93 -0.57 -18.12
N ILE A 55 -14.86 -0.82 -17.35
CA ILE A 55 -14.12 -2.09 -17.37
C ILE A 55 -15.07 -3.26 -17.11
N SER A 56 -15.94 -3.14 -16.09
CA SER A 56 -16.90 -4.20 -15.73
C SER A 56 -17.96 -4.45 -16.82
N ARG A 57 -18.30 -3.43 -17.62
CA ARG A 57 -19.19 -3.56 -18.77
C ARG A 57 -18.48 -4.30 -19.90
N GLU A 58 -17.25 -3.93 -20.23
CA GLU A 58 -16.46 -4.59 -21.26
C GLU A 58 -16.25 -6.08 -20.96
N ILE A 59 -15.88 -6.43 -19.72
CA ILE A 59 -15.74 -7.83 -19.29
C ILE A 59 -17.05 -8.61 -19.51
N ARG A 60 -18.21 -8.00 -19.21
CA ARG A 60 -19.51 -8.64 -19.41
C ARG A 60 -19.83 -8.86 -20.89
N GLU A 61 -19.55 -7.90 -21.74
CA GLU A 61 -19.77 -8.01 -23.19
C GLU A 61 -18.84 -9.04 -23.85
N MET A 62 -17.57 -9.11 -23.42
CA MET A 62 -16.64 -10.16 -23.85
C MET A 62 -17.17 -11.55 -23.50
N LYS A 63 -17.68 -11.74 -22.28
CA LYS A 63 -18.28 -13.01 -21.85
C LYS A 63 -19.50 -13.40 -22.68
N LYS A 64 -20.36 -12.45 -23.05
CA LYS A 64 -21.53 -12.73 -23.91
C LYS A 64 -21.13 -13.17 -25.32
N LYS A 65 -20.13 -12.53 -25.91
CA LYS A 65 -19.63 -12.86 -27.26
C LYS A 65 -18.95 -14.23 -27.35
N GLN A 66 -18.46 -14.77 -26.23
CA GLN A 66 -17.85 -16.10 -26.15
C GLN A 66 -18.87 -17.24 -25.99
N VAL A 67 -20.14 -16.92 -25.74
CA VAL A 67 -21.23 -17.91 -25.53
C VAL A 67 -22.09 -18.08 -26.79
N ILE A 68 -21.64 -17.56 -27.95
CA ILE A 68 -22.24 -17.77 -29.27
C ILE A 68 -21.29 -18.62 -30.11
#